data_AF-A0A7M1LFV0-F1
#
_entry.id   AF-A0A7M1LFV0-F1
#
_cell.length_a   1.000
_cell.length_b   1.000
_cell.length_c   1.000
_cell.angle_alpha   90.00
_cell.angle_beta   90.00
_cell.angle_gamma   90.00
#
_symmetry.space_group_name_H-M   'P 1'
#
loop_
_entity.id
_entity.type
_entity.pdbx_description
1 polymer ?
#
loop_
_entity_poly.entity_id
_entity_poly.type
_entity_poly.pdbx_seq_one_letter_code
_entity_poly.pdbx_strand_id
1 'polypeptide(L)'
;MLNLRTSNSRLPADHFLSGALFGGITAGALEYTNNSDSKNIAKNVLKYSLEGGIATSLAISASNKLVQKNYLNATFDIALGVGLIVAVEKILK
;
A
#
# COMPACT_ATOMS: atom_id res chain seq x y z
N MET A 1 -34.95 -9.75 0.18
CA MET A 1 -33.75 -8.88 0.17
C MET A 1 -32.60 -9.70 0.74
N LEU A 2 -31.74 -10.27 -0.11
CA LEU A 2 -30.60 -11.07 0.33
C LEU A 2 -29.49 -10.14 0.84
N ASN A 3 -29.10 -10.33 2.10
CA ASN A 3 -28.00 -9.67 2.79
C ASN A 3 -26.67 -9.86 2.02
N LEU A 4 -26.31 -8.90 1.16
CA LEU A 4 -24.94 -8.77 0.66
C LEU A 4 -24.07 -8.16 1.78
N ARG A 5 -23.51 -9.00 2.65
CA ARG A 5 -22.56 -8.61 3.71
C ARG A 5 -21.20 -8.13 3.20
N THR A 6 -21.04 -7.95 1.89
CA THR A 6 -19.81 -7.45 1.27
C THR A 6 -20.13 -6.13 0.57
N SER A 7 -19.61 -5.03 1.10
CA SER A 7 -19.77 -3.68 0.54
C SER A 7 -19.50 -3.65 -0.96
N ASN A 8 -20.32 -2.87 -1.66
CA ASN A 8 -20.07 -2.40 -3.02
C ASN A 8 -18.63 -1.87 -3.13
N SER A 9 -17.94 -2.24 -4.21
CA SER A 9 -16.57 -1.87 -4.62
C SER A 9 -15.83 -0.89 -3.70
N ARG A 10 -14.78 -1.35 -3.01
CA ARG A 10 -13.88 -0.48 -2.22
C ARG A 10 -13.03 0.37 -3.16
N LEU A 11 -12.94 1.68 -2.93
CA LEU A 11 -12.13 2.58 -3.75
C LEU A 11 -10.64 2.42 -3.42
N PRO A 12 -9.78 1.99 -4.38
CA PRO A 12 -8.35 1.83 -4.12
C PRO A 12 -7.66 3.10 -3.62
N ALA A 13 -8.13 4.27 -4.07
CA ALA A 13 -7.58 5.58 -3.67
C ALA A 13 -7.76 5.89 -2.17
N ASP A 14 -8.92 5.57 -1.59
CA ASP A 14 -9.16 5.80 -0.16
C ASP A 14 -8.26 4.91 0.71
N HIS A 15 -7.98 3.71 0.20
CA HIS A 15 -7.08 2.75 0.82
C HIS A 15 -5.61 3.09 0.59
N PHE A 16 -5.26 3.79 -0.49
CA PHE A 16 -3.92 4.34 -0.69
C PHE A 16 -3.57 5.31 0.45
N LEU A 17 -4.44 6.27 0.72
CA LEU A 17 -4.18 7.28 1.75
C LEU A 17 -4.05 6.63 3.13
N SER A 18 -4.97 5.71 3.46
CA SER A 18 -4.93 4.97 4.73
C SER A 18 -3.67 4.13 4.87
N GLY A 19 -3.28 3.41 3.80
CA GLY A 19 -2.06 2.61 3.77
C GLY A 19 -0.79 3.47 3.88
N ALA A 20 -0.79 4.65 3.27
CA ALA A 20 0.34 5.56 3.33
C ALA A 20 0.55 6.15 4.71
N LEU A 21 -0.54 6.57 5.37
CA LEU A 21 -0.49 7.02 6.76
C LEU A 21 -0.03 5.90 7.68
N PHE A 22 -0.57 4.69 7.53
CA PHE A 22 -0.17 3.54 8.33
C PHE A 22 1.32 3.20 8.17
N GLY A 23 1.81 3.14 6.92
CA GLY A 23 3.21 2.87 6.62
C GLY A 23 4.14 3.93 7.21
N GLY A 24 3.77 5.21 7.08
CA GLY A 24 4.53 6.33 7.63
C GLY A 24 4.58 6.37 9.15
N ILE A 25 3.44 6.12 9.82
CA ILE A 25 3.36 6.07 11.29
C ILE A 25 4.21 4.90 11.82
N THR A 26 4.08 3.73 11.20
CA THR A 26 4.82 2.52 11.62
C THR A 26 6.32 2.71 11.44
N ALA A 27 6.73 3.26 10.29
CA ALA A 27 8.13 3.62 10.04
C ALA A 27 8.63 4.69 11.00
N GLY A 28 7.83 5.73 11.26
CA GLY A 28 8.20 6.79 12.20
C GLY A 28 8.47 6.24 13.59
N ALA A 29 7.60 5.36 14.08
CA ALA A 29 7.79 4.70 15.37
C ALA A 29 9.05 3.81 15.40
N LEU A 30 9.30 3.04 14.33
CA LEU A 30 10.45 2.15 14.23
C LEU A 30 11.78 2.92 14.12
N GLU A 31 11.82 3.95 13.28
CA GLU A 31 13.02 4.72 12.95
C GLU A 31 13.40 5.68 14.06
N TYR A 32 12.43 6.27 14.77
CA TYR A 32 12.68 7.17 15.90
C TYR A 32 13.49 6.51 17.02
N THR A 33 13.33 5.20 17.21
CA THR A 33 14.06 4.43 18.23
C THR A 33 15.44 3.96 17.74
N ASN A 34 15.60 3.74 16.44
CA ASN A 34 16.75 3.04 15.87
C ASN A 34 17.72 3.94 15.09
N ASN A 35 17.32 5.17 14.75
CA ASN A 35 18.13 6.10 13.98
C ASN A 35 18.18 7.48 14.65
N SER A 36 19.38 8.06 14.70
CA SER A 36 19.60 9.41 15.24
C SER A 36 19.69 10.49 14.16
N ASP A 37 19.75 10.09 12.88
CA ASP A 37 19.81 11.02 11.74
C ASP A 37 18.41 11.32 11.22
N SER A 38 17.93 12.53 11.50
CA SER A 38 16.62 13.04 11.08
C SER A 38 16.39 12.95 9.56
N LYS A 39 17.44 13.02 8.74
CA LYS A 39 17.30 12.88 7.27
C LYS A 39 16.98 11.44 6.88
N ASN A 40 17.64 10.47 7.50
CA ASN A 40 17.35 9.06 7.26
C ASN A 40 15.97 8.67 7.78
N ILE A 41 15.59 9.18 8.96
CA ILE A 41 14.24 8.98 9.50
C ILE A 41 13.19 9.50 8.53
N ALA A 42 13.30 10.75 8.08
CA ALA A 42 12.33 11.35 7.16
C ALA A 42 12.25 10.59 5.82
N LYS A 43 13.41 10.17 5.28
CA LYS A 43 13.49 9.38 4.05
C LYS A 43 12.83 8.01 4.19
N ASN A 44 13.10 7.29 5.29
CA ASN A 44 12.51 5.98 5.56
C ASN A 44 11.00 6.10 5.78
N VAL A 45 10.55 7.10 6.54
CA VAL A 45 9.12 7.40 6.73
C VAL A 45 8.42 7.66 5.39
N LEU A 46 9.02 8.49 4.52
CA LEU A 46 8.49 8.75 3.19
C LEU A 46 8.44 7.47 2.34
N LYS A 47 9.51 6.67 2.35
CA LYS A 47 9.61 5.41 1.62
C LYS A 47 8.49 4.45 2.02
N TYR A 48 8.38 4.15 3.31
CA TYR A 48 7.37 3.23 3.83
C TYR A 48 5.95 3.80 3.73
N SER A 49 5.76 5.12 3.72
CA SER A 49 4.46 5.72 3.41
C SER A 49 4.05 5.42 1.97
N LEU A 50 4.95 5.62 1.01
CA LEU A 50 4.65 5.34 -0.40
C LEU A 50 4.39 3.85 -0.62
N GLU A 51 5.23 2.98 -0.05
CA GLU A 51 5.06 1.53 -0.14
C GLU A 51 3.75 1.06 0.50
N GLY A 52 3.42 1.55 1.70
CA GLY A 52 2.17 1.24 2.38
C GLY A 52 0.93 1.66 1.59
N GLY A 53 0.98 2.84 0.95
CA GLY A 53 -0.11 3.30 0.09
C GLY A 53 -0.27 2.45 -1.17
N ILE A 54 0.83 2.18 -1.88
CA ILE A 54 0.83 1.33 -3.09
C ILE A 54 0.31 -0.06 -2.77
N ALA A 55 0.87 -0.70 -1.73
CA ALA A 55 0.51 -2.04 -1.32
C ALA A 55 -0.99 -2.15 -1.00
N THR A 56 -1.52 -1.21 -0.20
CA THR A 56 -2.92 -1.26 0.23
C THR A 56 -3.87 -0.97 -0.93
N SER A 57 -3.57 0.02 -1.77
CA SER A 57 -4.38 0.35 -2.95
C SER A 57 -4.49 -0.82 -3.93
N LEU A 58 -3.37 -1.43 -4.29
CA LEU A 58 -3.35 -2.51 -5.27
C LEU A 58 -3.85 -3.82 -4.69
N ALA A 59 -3.65 -4.08 -3.40
CA ALA A 59 -4.30 -5.21 -2.73
C ALA A 59 -5.83 -5.09 -2.77
N ILE A 60 -6.38 -3.88 -2.57
CA ILE A 60 -7.82 -3.63 -2.65
C ILE A 60 -8.34 -3.76 -4.07
N SER A 61 -7.63 -3.20 -5.05
CA SER A 61 -7.97 -3.34 -6.47
C SER A 61 -7.97 -4.81 -6.91
N ALA A 62 -6.93 -5.57 -6.53
CA ALA A 62 -6.83 -7.00 -6.80
C ALA A 62 -7.95 -7.78 -6.09
N SER A 63 -8.24 -7.45 -4.83
CA SER A 63 -9.32 -8.08 -4.06
C SER A 63 -10.70 -7.87 -4.71
N ASN A 64 -11.00 -6.64 -5.16
CA ASN A 64 -12.23 -6.34 -5.89
C ASN A 64 -12.35 -7.18 -7.16
N LYS A 65 -11.27 -7.27 -7.95
CA LYS A 65 -11.24 -8.06 -9.19
C LYS A 65 -11.37 -9.57 -8.94
N LEU A 66 -10.78 -10.07 -7.85
CA LEU A 66 -10.87 -11.47 -7.45
C LEU A 66 -12.30 -11.87 -7.09
N VAL A 67 -13.03 -11.02 -6.35
CA VAL A 67 -14.46 -11.23 -6.07
C VAL A 67 -15.31 -11.21 -7.35
N GLN A 68 -14.92 -10.39 -8.34
CA GLN A 68 -15.55 -10.34 -9.66
C GLN A 68 -15.13 -11.49 -10.61
N LYS A 69 -14.37 -12.48 -10.11
CA LYS A 69 -13.81 -13.60 -10.91
C LYS A 69 -12.86 -13.17 -12.04
N ASN A 70 -12.34 -11.95 -11.97
CA ASN A 70 -11.38 -11.42 -12.93
C ASN A 70 -9.94 -11.66 -12.45
N TYR A 71 -9.51 -12.93 -12.49
CA TYR A 71 -8.23 -13.37 -11.93
C TYR A 71 -7.03 -12.81 -12.69
N LEU A 72 -7.12 -12.66 -14.01
CA LEU A 72 -6.02 -12.13 -14.83
C LEU A 72 -5.68 -10.70 -14.41
N ASN A 73 -6.69 -9.83 -14.32
CA ASN A 73 -6.46 -8.44 -13.90
C ASN A 73 -6.08 -8.33 -12.42
N ALA A 74 -6.53 -9.25 -11.57
CA ALA A 74 -6.09 -9.30 -10.17
C ALA A 74 -4.58 -9.62 -10.08
N THR A 75 -4.10 -10.59 -10.87
CA THR A 75 -2.66 -10.90 -10.94
C THR A 75 -1.84 -9.74 -11.48
N PHE A 76 -2.34 -9.03 -12.50
CA PHE A 76 -1.69 -7.83 -13.01
C PHE A 76 -1.55 -6.74 -11.94
N ASP A 77 -2.58 -6.49 -11.14
CA ASP A 77 -2.52 -5.50 -10.06
C ASP A 77 -1.50 -5.89 -8.98
N ILE A 78 -1.43 -7.19 -8.62
CA ILE A 78 -0.43 -7.70 -7.66
C ILE A 78 0.98 -7.50 -8.22
N ALA A 79 1.21 -7.90 -9.48
CA ALA A 79 2.50 -7.75 -10.13
C ALA A 79 2.91 -6.27 -10.25
N LEU A 80 1.96 -5.39 -10.60
CA LEU A 80 2.16 -3.95 -10.63
C LEU A 80 2.55 -3.41 -9.25
N GLY A 81 1.92 -3.90 -8.17
CA GLY A 81 2.22 -3.47 -6.81
C GLY A 81 3.61 -3.84 -6.36
N VAL A 82 4.03 -5.08 -6.62
CA VAL A 82 5.41 -5.51 -6.36
C VAL A 82 6.39 -4.68 -7.18
N GLY A 83 6.11 -4.46 -8.47
CA GLY A 83 6.96 -3.66 -9.35
C GLY A 83 7.15 -2.22 -8.89
N LEU A 84 6.05 -1.57 -8.47
CA LEU A 84 6.09 -0.21 -7.96
C LEU A 84 6.84 -0.11 -6.62
N ILE A 85 6.65 -1.06 -5.70
CA ILE A 85 7.42 -1.10 -4.44
C ILE A 85 8.91 -1.24 -4.73
N VAL A 86 9.30 -2.14 -5.63
CA VAL A 86 10.71 -2.28 -6.04
C VAL A 86 11.26 -0.99 -6.66
N ALA A 87 10.44 -0.27 -7.43
CA ALA A 87 10.84 1.02 -8.00
C ALA A 87 11.05 2.09 -6.91
N VAL A 88 10.13 2.16 -5.93
CA VAL A 88 10.25 3.06 -4.77
C VAL A 88 11.52 2.76 -3.98
N GLU A 89 11.79 1.48 -3.67
CA GLU A 89 13.01 1.05 -2.97
C GLU A 89 14.29 1.48 -3.71
N LYS A 90 14.29 1.43 -5.04
CA LYS A 90 15.45 1.86 -5.85
C LYS A 90 15.63 3.39 -5.87
N ILE A 91 14.54 4.15 -5.84
CA ILE A 91 14.58 5.62 -5.88
C ILE A 91 14.92 6.20 -4.51
N LEU A 92 14.38 5.60 -3.45
CA LEU A 92 14.52 6.06 -2.06
C LEU A 92 15.49 5.20 -1.23
N LYS A 93 16.46 4.57 -1.88
CA LYS A 93 17.52 3.79 -1.24
C LYS A 93 18.46 4.66 -0.43
#